data_AF-A0A4D5RRY1-F1
#
_entry.id   AF-A0A4D5RRY1-F1
#
_cell.length_a   1.000
_cell.length_b   1.000
_cell.length_c   1.000
_cell.angle_alpha   90.00
_cell.angle_beta   90.00
_cell.angle_gamma   90.00
#
_symmetry.space_group_name_H-M   'P 1'
#
loop_
_entity.id
_entity.type
_entity.pdbx_description
1 polymer ?
#
loop_
_entity_poly.entity_id
_entity_poly.type
_entity_poly.pdbx_seq_one_letter_code
_entity_poly.pdbx_strand_id
1 'polypeptide(L)'
;MNFTEAWSDTCSTVGVAARTGNLTQLLHLIESGRPVDVHDNRGWRPLHEAAASGSNLEVLDVLLKHSETDVNWQTYEGETALLLACKRLNGKPLLNTVNLLLSHTADVNITDYEGDSPLLAATRSSQTEVVQLLLCVGGADVNVGDCGHWYPLHEAASRGDLPTLQCLVAHGRQARLGVRDECRMTPLFAAAQQGQLACLQFLLDTAKDRGQETLVDRGAEDKATPFMIAVQKGHLDCATLLLKYGADPNRRTTDNITALHLAVQSKTADCLRLLLAQMDLKKVIDGCLLPFQRREAGTTTSSEEPMISPLHLAVEWRSYECLRELLRAGFPVDELLLPVTLPSQRLPVNAAPRCETALSYAVFKQDLTSMEILLDEGASPDAILPEAISPVLSALISPTGRELRLLFARGARLNYERSQGCPSNECLLVTLNDYGSFVRVLRLGLDPRLCLGGDADTEGTSSSIFLNCLFHPAESQEHILAVFKTLRMFLKSPTSMKDLTVSGYRRAAAFYGSALQADAWEPLLNSLEQPLPLTFQCRVSMRNHLMRVHGHFFEEVIPKMVVPQSILDFVLYSECGPVDMWTASG
;
A
#
# COMPACT_ATOMS: atom_id res chain seq x y z
N MET A 1 -36.00 -48.66 -25.18
CA MET A 1 -34.85 -48.26 -26.01
C MET A 1 -34.03 -49.50 -26.29
N ASN A 2 -33.85 -49.89 -27.56
CA ASN A 2 -32.99 -51.01 -27.94
C ASN A 2 -31.53 -50.52 -27.91
N PHE A 3 -30.77 -50.97 -26.92
CA PHE A 3 -29.35 -50.64 -26.76
C PHE A 3 -28.51 -51.59 -27.64
N THR A 4 -28.23 -51.21 -28.89
CA THR A 4 -27.43 -52.03 -29.83
C THR A 4 -26.11 -51.40 -30.27
N GLU A 5 -25.67 -50.29 -29.66
CA GLU A 5 -24.35 -49.71 -29.96
C GLU A 5 -23.40 -49.84 -28.78
N ALA A 6 -22.13 -50.16 -29.08
CA ALA A 6 -21.03 -50.03 -28.15
C ALA A 6 -20.70 -48.53 -28.02
N TRP A 7 -21.25 -47.88 -27.01
CA TRP A 7 -20.81 -46.56 -26.62
C TRP A 7 -19.36 -46.73 -26.13
N SER A 8 -18.39 -46.16 -26.84
CA SER A 8 -17.21 -45.68 -26.11
C SER A 8 -17.73 -44.59 -25.19
N ASP A 9 -17.26 -44.50 -23.95
CA ASP A 9 -17.75 -43.60 -22.89
C ASP A 9 -17.71 -42.08 -23.22
N THR A 10 -17.57 -41.69 -24.49
CA THR A 10 -17.29 -40.34 -24.95
C THR A 10 -18.05 -39.85 -26.19
N CYS A 11 -18.75 -40.69 -27.00
CA CYS A 11 -19.53 -40.21 -28.17
C CYS A 11 -20.34 -41.32 -28.88
N SER A 12 -21.46 -40.97 -29.52
CA SER A 12 -22.16 -41.86 -30.47
C SER A 12 -21.40 -42.01 -31.78
N THR A 13 -21.65 -43.08 -32.54
CA THR A 13 -20.99 -43.30 -33.85
C THR A 13 -21.27 -42.19 -34.86
N VAL A 14 -22.50 -41.65 -34.85
CA VAL A 14 -22.90 -40.47 -35.61
C VAL A 14 -22.14 -39.23 -35.12
N GLY A 15 -21.97 -39.07 -33.81
CA GLY A 15 -21.18 -37.97 -33.22
C GLY A 15 -19.69 -38.02 -33.57
N VAL A 16 -19.09 -39.20 -33.67
CA VAL A 16 -17.70 -39.35 -34.16
C VAL A 16 -17.58 -38.95 -35.63
N ALA A 17 -18.52 -39.36 -36.48
CA ALA A 17 -18.56 -38.92 -37.87
C ALA A 17 -18.74 -37.40 -37.99
N ALA A 18 -19.58 -36.81 -37.13
CA ALA A 18 -19.80 -35.38 -37.04
C ALA A 18 -18.53 -34.61 -36.63
N ARG A 19 -17.85 -35.05 -35.56
CA ARG A 19 -16.60 -34.46 -35.06
C ARG A 19 -15.47 -34.49 -36.09
N THR A 20 -15.34 -35.62 -36.80
CA THR A 20 -14.28 -35.81 -37.80
C THR A 20 -14.58 -35.15 -39.14
N GLY A 21 -15.79 -34.63 -39.34
CA GLY A 21 -16.21 -34.00 -40.59
C GLY A 21 -16.41 -34.99 -41.75
N ASN A 22 -16.52 -36.29 -41.47
CA ASN A 22 -16.63 -37.32 -42.51
C ASN A 22 -18.09 -37.46 -43.01
N LEU A 23 -18.42 -36.66 -44.02
CA LEU A 23 -19.75 -36.62 -44.62
C LEU A 23 -20.22 -37.97 -45.17
N THR A 24 -19.33 -38.72 -45.84
CA THR A 24 -19.70 -40.01 -46.44
C THR A 24 -20.12 -41.03 -45.38
N GLN A 25 -19.38 -41.07 -44.27
CA GLN A 25 -19.69 -41.94 -43.15
C GLN A 25 -20.97 -41.48 -42.45
N LEU A 26 -21.16 -40.17 -42.28
CA LEU A 26 -22.38 -39.62 -41.69
C LEU A 26 -23.64 -40.02 -42.48
N LEU A 27 -23.64 -39.82 -43.80
CA LEU A 27 -24.78 -40.15 -44.66
C LEU A 27 -25.10 -41.65 -44.61
N HIS A 28 -24.08 -42.50 -44.67
CA HIS A 28 -24.27 -43.95 -44.57
C HIS A 28 -24.88 -44.37 -43.22
N LEU A 29 -24.46 -43.73 -42.11
CA LEU A 29 -25.00 -43.99 -40.78
C LEU A 29 -26.48 -43.55 -40.68
N ILE A 30 -26.84 -42.40 -41.25
CA ILE A 30 -28.23 -41.91 -41.30
C ILE A 30 -29.10 -42.85 -42.16
N GLU A 31 -28.64 -43.24 -43.35
CA GLU A 31 -29.35 -44.19 -44.23
C GLU A 31 -29.55 -45.57 -43.59
N SER A 32 -28.62 -45.99 -42.73
CA SER A 32 -28.73 -47.23 -41.96
C SER A 32 -29.77 -47.17 -40.82
N GLY A 33 -30.45 -46.02 -40.64
CA GLY A 33 -31.48 -45.81 -39.62
C GLY A 33 -30.93 -45.53 -38.23
N ARG A 34 -29.69 -45.07 -38.11
CA ARG A 34 -29.12 -44.70 -36.80
C ARG A 34 -29.70 -43.38 -36.31
N PRO A 35 -29.99 -43.26 -35.02
CA PRO A 35 -30.59 -42.05 -34.47
C PRO A 35 -29.56 -40.91 -34.47
N VAL A 36 -29.97 -39.76 -35.03
CA VAL A 36 -29.10 -38.58 -35.23
C VAL A 36 -29.08 -37.68 -33.99
N ASP A 37 -30.16 -37.72 -33.21
CA ASP A 37 -30.37 -36.83 -32.08
C ASP A 37 -30.25 -37.60 -30.75
N VAL A 38 -29.05 -38.11 -30.50
CA VAL A 38 -28.72 -38.89 -29.28
C VAL A 38 -27.58 -38.24 -28.54
N HIS A 39 -27.77 -37.99 -27.24
CA HIS A 39 -26.78 -37.35 -26.40
C HIS A 39 -25.88 -38.36 -25.68
N ASP A 40 -24.63 -37.97 -25.42
CA ASP A 40 -23.69 -38.73 -24.59
C ASP A 40 -23.89 -38.51 -23.08
N ASN A 41 -22.93 -39.01 -22.29
CA ASN A 41 -22.90 -38.88 -20.83
C ASN A 41 -22.65 -37.44 -20.34
N ARG A 42 -22.30 -36.51 -21.23
CA ARG A 42 -22.17 -35.06 -20.97
C ARG A 42 -23.33 -34.27 -21.57
N GLY A 43 -24.32 -34.94 -22.16
CA GLY A 43 -25.43 -34.30 -22.86
C GLY A 43 -25.07 -33.78 -24.25
N TRP A 44 -23.89 -34.13 -24.79
CA TRP A 44 -23.47 -33.73 -26.13
C TRP A 44 -24.14 -34.55 -27.21
N ARG A 45 -24.68 -33.87 -28.21
CA ARG A 45 -25.27 -34.48 -29.41
C ARG A 45 -24.35 -34.34 -30.62
N PRO A 46 -24.54 -35.10 -31.71
CA PRO A 46 -23.73 -34.96 -32.93
C PRO A 46 -23.66 -33.53 -33.48
N LEU A 47 -24.70 -32.72 -33.28
CA LEU A 47 -24.68 -31.30 -33.63
C LEU A 47 -23.64 -30.49 -32.84
N HIS A 48 -23.50 -30.76 -31.53
CA HIS A 48 -22.48 -30.12 -30.67
C HIS A 48 -21.07 -30.49 -31.13
N GLU A 49 -20.86 -31.74 -31.51
CA GLU A 49 -19.58 -32.23 -32.02
C GLU A 49 -19.18 -31.57 -33.35
N ALA A 50 -20.13 -31.46 -34.28
CA ALA A 50 -19.91 -30.75 -35.55
C ALA A 50 -19.61 -29.26 -35.31
N ALA A 51 -20.41 -28.59 -34.47
CA ALA A 51 -20.26 -27.17 -34.19
C ALA A 51 -18.97 -26.83 -33.42
N ALA A 52 -18.53 -27.68 -32.50
CA ALA A 52 -17.31 -27.49 -31.71
C ALA A 52 -16.02 -27.75 -32.52
N SER A 53 -16.07 -28.67 -33.49
CA SER A 53 -14.89 -29.10 -34.25
C SER A 53 -14.61 -28.21 -35.47
N GLY A 54 -15.65 -27.64 -36.08
CA GLY A 54 -15.51 -26.78 -37.27
C GLY A 54 -15.01 -27.51 -38.52
N SER A 55 -15.01 -28.85 -38.49
CA SER A 55 -14.31 -29.71 -39.46
C SER A 55 -15.00 -29.78 -40.83
N ASN A 56 -16.32 -29.57 -40.91
CA ASN A 56 -17.06 -29.58 -42.18
C ASN A 56 -18.45 -28.94 -42.05
N LEU A 57 -18.72 -27.87 -42.82
CA LEU A 57 -20.02 -27.18 -42.83
C LEU A 57 -21.14 -28.02 -43.44
N GLU A 58 -20.82 -28.91 -44.39
CA GLU A 58 -21.82 -29.78 -45.04
C GLU A 58 -22.36 -30.83 -44.06
N VAL A 59 -21.50 -31.32 -43.16
CA VAL A 59 -21.91 -32.22 -42.06
C VAL A 59 -22.90 -31.51 -41.14
N LEU A 60 -22.61 -30.26 -40.79
CA LEU A 60 -23.48 -29.46 -39.94
C LEU A 60 -24.83 -29.19 -40.63
N ASP A 61 -24.83 -28.88 -41.93
CA ASP A 61 -26.03 -28.65 -42.75
C ASP A 61 -26.90 -29.91 -42.86
N VAL A 62 -26.31 -31.09 -43.07
CA VAL A 62 -27.03 -32.37 -43.08
C VAL A 62 -27.69 -32.65 -41.73
N LEU A 63 -26.98 -32.42 -40.62
CA LEU A 63 -27.53 -32.61 -39.28
C LEU A 63 -28.70 -31.65 -39.00
N LEU A 64 -28.59 -30.38 -39.39
CA LEU A 64 -29.62 -29.36 -39.19
C LEU A 64 -30.88 -29.54 -40.06
N LYS A 65 -30.76 -30.21 -41.21
CA LYS A 65 -31.90 -30.55 -42.09
C LYS A 65 -32.70 -31.75 -41.61
N HIS A 66 -32.14 -32.56 -40.70
CA HIS A 66 -32.84 -33.72 -40.17
C HIS A 66 -33.95 -33.27 -39.20
N SER A 67 -35.18 -33.77 -39.40
CA SER A 67 -36.38 -33.29 -38.69
C SER A 67 -36.38 -33.54 -37.17
N GLU A 68 -35.53 -34.46 -36.71
CA GLU A 68 -35.41 -34.80 -35.28
C GLU A 68 -34.37 -33.95 -34.54
N THR A 69 -33.62 -33.08 -35.22
CA THR A 69 -32.51 -32.34 -34.60
C THR A 69 -33.02 -31.14 -33.81
N ASP A 70 -32.81 -31.15 -32.50
CA ASP A 70 -33.01 -29.97 -31.65
C ASP A 70 -31.76 -29.07 -31.67
N VAL A 71 -31.85 -27.94 -32.36
CA VAL A 71 -30.76 -26.96 -32.51
C VAL A 71 -30.40 -26.28 -31.18
N ASN A 72 -31.37 -26.19 -30.27
CA ASN A 72 -31.26 -25.46 -29.00
C ASN A 72 -31.05 -26.37 -27.79
N TRP A 73 -30.80 -27.65 -28.03
CA TRP A 73 -30.48 -28.58 -26.95
C TRP A 73 -29.26 -28.09 -26.17
N GLN A 74 -29.31 -28.25 -24.85
CA GLN A 74 -28.23 -27.89 -23.95
C GLN A 74 -27.51 -29.14 -23.44
N THR A 75 -26.18 -29.09 -23.43
CA THR A 75 -25.36 -30.10 -22.73
C THR A 75 -25.65 -30.08 -21.22
N TYR A 76 -25.08 -31.02 -20.47
CA TYR A 76 -25.16 -30.99 -19.00
C TYR A 76 -24.36 -29.85 -18.36
N GLU A 77 -23.65 -29.05 -19.15
CA GLU A 77 -23.03 -27.79 -18.71
C GLU A 77 -23.90 -26.57 -19.12
N GLY A 78 -25.04 -26.80 -19.79
CA GLY A 78 -25.94 -25.76 -20.28
C GLY A 78 -25.57 -25.23 -21.68
N GLU A 79 -24.55 -25.79 -22.32
CA GLU A 79 -24.01 -25.24 -23.57
C GLU A 79 -24.84 -25.67 -24.80
N THR A 80 -25.17 -24.73 -25.67
CA THR A 80 -25.77 -25.03 -26.99
C THR A 80 -24.69 -25.24 -28.05
N ALA A 81 -25.06 -25.84 -29.19
CA ALA A 81 -24.17 -25.96 -30.34
C ALA A 81 -23.64 -24.59 -30.82
N LEU A 82 -24.46 -23.54 -30.74
CA LEU A 82 -24.07 -22.17 -31.08
C LEU A 82 -23.05 -21.59 -30.09
N LEU A 83 -23.28 -21.76 -28.78
CA LEU A 83 -22.34 -21.31 -27.75
C LEU A 83 -20.98 -22.02 -27.90
N LEU A 84 -21.00 -23.35 -28.10
CA LEU A 84 -19.80 -24.15 -28.31
C LEU A 84 -19.00 -23.70 -29.54
N ALA A 85 -19.68 -23.39 -30.65
CA ALA A 85 -19.03 -22.82 -31.82
C ALA A 85 -18.30 -21.52 -31.45
N CYS A 86 -18.98 -20.60 -30.76
CA CYS A 86 -18.40 -19.31 -30.34
C CYS A 86 -17.23 -19.44 -29.36
N LYS A 87 -17.24 -20.46 -28.48
CA LYS A 87 -16.15 -20.74 -27.52
C LYS A 87 -14.93 -21.42 -28.16
N ARG A 88 -15.13 -22.31 -29.15
CA ARG A 88 -14.06 -23.19 -29.66
C ARG A 88 -13.51 -22.80 -31.03
N LEU A 89 -14.32 -22.18 -31.89
CA LEU A 89 -13.93 -21.82 -33.24
C LEU A 89 -13.45 -20.37 -33.31
N ASN A 90 -12.64 -20.07 -34.33
CA ASN A 90 -12.14 -18.73 -34.60
C ASN A 90 -12.10 -18.44 -36.11
N GLY A 91 -12.30 -17.18 -36.49
CA GLY A 91 -12.21 -16.70 -37.87
C GLY A 91 -13.34 -17.20 -38.78
N LYS A 92 -13.02 -17.48 -40.04
CA LYS A 92 -14.00 -17.92 -41.06
C LYS A 92 -14.83 -19.17 -40.70
N PRO A 93 -14.28 -20.25 -40.10
CA PRO A 93 -15.11 -21.41 -39.76
C PRO A 93 -16.17 -21.05 -38.72
N LEU A 94 -15.87 -20.16 -37.76
CA LEU A 94 -16.86 -19.67 -36.80
C LEU A 94 -17.97 -18.90 -37.51
N LEU A 95 -17.62 -17.95 -38.37
CA LEU A 95 -18.58 -17.11 -39.10
C LEU A 95 -19.59 -17.94 -39.88
N ASN A 96 -19.10 -18.93 -40.63
CA ASN A 96 -19.95 -19.80 -41.45
C ASN A 96 -20.83 -20.72 -40.59
N THR A 97 -20.28 -21.29 -39.51
CA THR A 97 -21.01 -22.15 -38.57
C THR A 97 -22.14 -21.37 -37.88
N VAL A 98 -21.85 -20.16 -37.38
CA VAL A 98 -22.85 -19.29 -36.75
C VAL A 98 -23.95 -18.91 -37.74
N ASN A 99 -23.59 -18.49 -38.96
CA ASN A 99 -24.57 -18.13 -39.99
C ASN A 99 -25.51 -19.30 -40.32
N LEU A 100 -24.98 -20.51 -40.43
CA LEU A 100 -25.79 -21.70 -40.68
C LEU A 100 -26.71 -22.04 -39.50
N LEU A 101 -26.20 -22.03 -38.27
CA LEU A 101 -27.01 -22.27 -37.07
C LEU A 101 -28.16 -21.25 -36.93
N LEU A 102 -27.89 -19.97 -37.18
CA LEU A 102 -28.91 -18.92 -37.16
C LEU A 102 -29.99 -19.12 -38.23
N SER A 103 -29.61 -19.59 -39.43
CA SER A 103 -30.57 -19.88 -40.51
C SER A 103 -31.54 -21.03 -40.15
N HIS A 104 -31.16 -21.87 -39.20
CA HIS A 104 -31.95 -22.97 -38.65
C HIS A 104 -32.54 -22.65 -37.27
N THR A 105 -32.83 -21.38 -36.98
CA THR A 105 -33.55 -20.94 -35.77
C THR A 105 -32.83 -21.23 -34.43
N ALA A 106 -31.50 -21.26 -34.44
CA ALA A 106 -30.71 -21.28 -33.20
C ALA A 106 -31.00 -20.02 -32.35
N ASP A 107 -31.33 -20.21 -31.08
CA ASP A 107 -31.54 -19.14 -30.12
C ASP A 107 -30.19 -18.63 -29.61
N VAL A 108 -29.93 -17.34 -29.84
CA VAL A 108 -28.70 -16.66 -29.49
C VAL A 108 -28.62 -16.22 -28.02
N ASN A 109 -29.73 -16.30 -27.29
CA ASN A 109 -29.83 -15.82 -25.91
C ASN A 109 -29.78 -16.94 -24.87
N ILE A 110 -29.67 -18.21 -25.30
CA ILE A 110 -29.47 -19.33 -24.38
C ILE A 110 -28.04 -19.27 -23.82
N THR A 111 -27.95 -19.17 -22.50
CA THR A 111 -26.68 -19.18 -21.76
C THR A 111 -26.40 -20.57 -21.18
N ASP A 112 -25.13 -20.84 -20.90
CA ASP A 112 -24.76 -22.01 -20.10
C ASP A 112 -24.97 -21.77 -18.59
N TYR A 113 -24.52 -22.72 -17.75
CA TYR A 113 -24.62 -22.62 -16.30
C TYR A 113 -23.66 -21.61 -15.66
N GLU A 114 -22.66 -21.13 -16.40
CA GLU A 114 -21.81 -19.99 -16.00
C GLU A 114 -22.44 -18.66 -16.43
N GLY A 115 -23.56 -18.68 -17.16
CA GLY A 115 -24.23 -17.49 -17.69
C GLY A 115 -23.59 -16.96 -18.98
N ASP A 116 -22.65 -17.68 -19.59
CA ASP A 116 -22.01 -17.25 -20.83
C ASP A 116 -23.01 -17.31 -21.99
N SER A 117 -23.23 -16.15 -22.63
CA SER A 117 -23.98 -16.06 -23.87
C SER A 117 -23.07 -16.28 -25.09
N PRO A 118 -23.61 -16.75 -26.23
CA PRO A 118 -22.88 -16.80 -27.50
C PRO A 118 -22.27 -15.46 -27.89
N LEU A 119 -22.96 -14.35 -27.59
CA LEU A 119 -22.47 -13.00 -27.82
C LEU A 119 -21.25 -12.66 -26.96
N LEU A 120 -21.28 -13.01 -25.66
CA LEU A 120 -20.14 -12.82 -24.76
C LEU A 120 -18.94 -13.67 -25.20
N ALA A 121 -19.15 -14.94 -25.52
CA ALA A 121 -18.11 -15.82 -26.03
C ALA A 121 -17.46 -15.29 -27.33
N ALA A 122 -18.27 -14.83 -28.29
CA ALA A 122 -17.76 -14.21 -29.52
C ALA A 122 -16.96 -12.92 -29.25
N THR A 123 -17.38 -12.14 -28.24
CA THR A 123 -16.67 -10.94 -27.80
C THR A 123 -15.32 -11.28 -27.14
N ARG A 124 -15.26 -12.33 -26.31
CA ARG A 124 -13.99 -12.88 -25.75
C ARG A 124 -13.05 -13.41 -26.83
N SER A 125 -13.55 -13.72 -28.02
CA SER A 125 -12.69 -14.13 -29.14
C SER A 125 -12.30 -12.96 -30.06
N SER A 126 -12.74 -11.73 -29.75
CA SER A 126 -12.53 -10.53 -30.58
C SER A 126 -12.98 -10.70 -32.04
N GLN A 127 -14.08 -11.44 -32.25
CA GLN A 127 -14.62 -11.76 -33.58
C GLN A 127 -15.72 -10.77 -33.97
N THR A 128 -15.34 -9.54 -34.35
CA THR A 128 -16.29 -8.45 -34.62
C THR A 128 -17.37 -8.79 -35.66
N GLU A 129 -17.02 -9.53 -36.72
CA GLU A 129 -17.98 -9.96 -37.76
C GLU A 129 -19.05 -10.90 -37.19
N VAL A 130 -18.66 -11.81 -36.29
CA VAL A 130 -19.57 -12.76 -35.63
C VAL A 130 -20.47 -12.03 -34.64
N VAL A 131 -19.90 -11.10 -33.86
CA VAL A 131 -20.67 -10.21 -32.98
C VAL A 131 -21.71 -9.44 -33.77
N GLN A 132 -21.35 -8.90 -34.94
CA GLN A 132 -22.28 -8.19 -35.81
C GLN A 132 -23.42 -9.09 -36.31
N LEU A 133 -23.12 -10.32 -36.73
CA LEU A 133 -24.13 -11.30 -37.14
C LEU A 133 -25.09 -11.64 -36.00
N LEU A 134 -24.57 -11.94 -34.81
CA LEU A 134 -25.38 -12.28 -33.63
C LEU A 134 -26.34 -11.14 -33.25
N LEU A 135 -25.89 -9.89 -33.32
CA LEU A 135 -26.72 -8.72 -33.01
C LEU A 135 -27.75 -8.41 -34.10
N CYS A 136 -27.33 -8.40 -35.37
CA CYS A 136 -28.19 -7.93 -36.48
C CYS A 136 -29.17 -8.99 -36.98
N VAL A 137 -28.72 -10.25 -37.05
CA VAL A 137 -29.50 -11.37 -37.60
C VAL A 137 -30.14 -12.18 -36.47
N GLY A 138 -29.34 -12.56 -35.47
CA GLY A 138 -29.81 -13.39 -34.36
C GLY A 138 -30.67 -12.66 -33.33
N GLY A 139 -30.54 -11.33 -33.23
CA GLY A 139 -31.25 -10.55 -32.23
C GLY A 139 -30.73 -10.76 -30.80
N ALA A 140 -29.42 -10.97 -30.65
CA ALA A 140 -28.79 -11.19 -29.35
C ALA A 140 -28.96 -9.98 -28.43
N ASP A 141 -29.29 -10.23 -27.16
CA ASP A 141 -29.35 -9.19 -26.14
C ASP A 141 -27.94 -8.88 -25.62
N VAL A 142 -27.48 -7.67 -25.92
CA VAL A 142 -26.19 -7.11 -25.48
C VAL A 142 -26.08 -6.94 -23.97
N ASN A 143 -27.22 -6.98 -23.25
CA ASN A 143 -27.29 -6.81 -21.81
C ASN A 143 -27.38 -8.15 -21.06
N VAL A 144 -27.00 -9.26 -21.69
CA VAL A 144 -26.83 -10.55 -21.01
C VAL A 144 -25.36 -10.71 -20.63
N GLY A 145 -25.09 -10.76 -19.33
CA GLY A 145 -23.77 -11.03 -18.77
C GLY A 145 -23.70 -12.42 -18.14
N ASP A 146 -22.49 -12.85 -17.82
CA ASP A 146 -22.23 -14.10 -17.10
C ASP A 146 -22.68 -14.05 -15.62
N CYS A 147 -22.40 -15.11 -14.87
CA CYS A 147 -22.74 -15.21 -13.45
C CYS A 147 -22.13 -14.08 -12.61
N GLY A 148 -20.96 -13.58 -13.03
CA GLY A 148 -20.27 -12.42 -12.45
C GLY A 148 -20.85 -11.07 -12.87
N HIS A 149 -21.96 -11.08 -13.60
CA HIS A 149 -22.51 -9.92 -14.28
C HIS A 149 -21.45 -9.26 -15.19
N TRP A 150 -20.57 -10.04 -15.81
CA TRP A 150 -19.64 -9.53 -16.82
C TRP A 150 -20.33 -9.53 -18.18
N TYR A 151 -20.47 -8.34 -18.78
CA TYR A 151 -21.23 -8.13 -20.02
C TYR A 151 -20.30 -8.00 -21.23
N PRO A 152 -20.77 -8.22 -22.47
CA PRO A 152 -19.98 -8.00 -23.68
C PRO A 152 -19.32 -6.61 -23.76
N LEU A 153 -19.99 -5.56 -23.27
CA LEU A 153 -19.41 -4.23 -23.19
C LEU A 153 -18.20 -4.16 -22.24
N HIS A 154 -18.21 -4.86 -21.10
CA HIS A 154 -17.06 -4.93 -20.20
C HIS A 154 -15.88 -5.63 -20.88
N GLU A 155 -16.13 -6.76 -21.53
CA GLU A 155 -15.10 -7.54 -22.21
C GLU A 155 -14.39 -6.73 -23.32
N ALA A 156 -15.17 -6.11 -24.21
CA ALA A 156 -14.61 -5.31 -25.31
C ALA A 156 -13.84 -4.08 -24.77
N ALA A 157 -14.37 -3.41 -23.74
CA ALA A 157 -13.75 -2.25 -23.11
C ALA A 157 -12.44 -2.60 -22.38
N SER A 158 -12.41 -3.71 -21.64
CA SER A 158 -11.24 -4.22 -20.92
C SER A 158 -10.09 -4.58 -21.87
N ARG A 159 -10.41 -5.19 -23.01
CA ARG A 159 -9.42 -5.65 -24.00
C ARG A 159 -8.92 -4.57 -24.96
N GLY A 160 -9.60 -3.43 -25.00
CA GLY A 160 -9.29 -2.39 -25.98
C GLY A 160 -9.78 -2.71 -27.39
N ASP A 161 -10.74 -3.62 -27.56
CA ASP A 161 -11.30 -4.00 -28.85
C ASP A 161 -12.34 -2.96 -29.30
N LEU A 162 -11.84 -1.84 -29.80
CA LEU A 162 -12.67 -0.72 -30.25
C LEU A 162 -13.67 -1.11 -31.35
N PRO A 163 -13.31 -1.89 -32.40
CA PRO A 163 -14.26 -2.31 -33.42
C PRO A 163 -15.44 -3.11 -32.84
N THR A 164 -15.18 -4.07 -31.97
CA THR A 164 -16.24 -4.86 -31.32
C THR A 164 -17.07 -3.99 -30.38
N LEU A 165 -16.44 -3.09 -29.62
CA LEU A 165 -17.15 -2.15 -28.75
C LEU A 165 -18.10 -1.22 -29.53
N GLN A 166 -17.64 -0.67 -30.66
CA GLN A 166 -18.45 0.14 -31.56
C GLN A 166 -19.62 -0.66 -32.13
N CYS A 167 -19.38 -1.91 -32.54
CA CYS A 167 -20.41 -2.82 -33.03
C CYS A 167 -21.49 -3.08 -31.96
N LEU A 168 -21.10 -3.39 -30.72
CA LEU A 168 -22.00 -3.63 -29.60
C LEU A 168 -22.88 -2.40 -29.29
N VAL A 169 -22.31 -1.20 -29.33
CA VAL A 169 -23.05 0.05 -29.06
C VAL A 169 -23.96 0.46 -30.21
N ALA A 170 -23.54 0.25 -31.46
CA ALA A 170 -24.29 0.65 -32.65
C ALA A 170 -25.43 -0.31 -32.98
N HIS A 171 -25.19 -1.63 -32.84
CA HIS A 171 -26.14 -2.67 -33.22
C HIS A 171 -26.86 -3.32 -32.03
N GLY A 172 -26.35 -3.18 -30.81
CA GLY A 172 -27.03 -3.60 -29.59
C GLY A 172 -28.24 -2.72 -29.31
N ARG A 173 -29.44 -3.21 -29.63
CA ARG A 173 -30.69 -2.54 -29.27
C ARG A 173 -30.71 -2.31 -27.77
N GLN A 174 -30.89 -1.06 -27.33
CA GLN A 174 -30.92 -0.70 -25.91
C GLN A 174 -29.64 -1.03 -25.12
N ALA A 175 -28.46 -1.05 -25.76
CA ALA A 175 -27.19 -1.27 -25.07
C ALA A 175 -27.03 -0.31 -23.87
N ARG A 176 -26.95 -0.86 -22.65
CA ARG A 176 -26.83 -0.07 -21.42
C ARG A 176 -25.36 0.15 -21.11
N LEU A 177 -24.88 1.39 -21.29
CA LEU A 177 -23.48 1.74 -20.97
C LEU A 177 -23.16 1.66 -19.47
N GLY A 178 -24.18 1.82 -18.62
CA GLY A 178 -24.05 1.81 -17.16
C GLY A 178 -24.32 0.45 -16.50
N VAL A 179 -24.18 -0.66 -17.24
CA VAL A 179 -24.19 -2.01 -16.63
C VAL A 179 -23.08 -2.14 -15.59
N ARG A 180 -23.29 -3.04 -14.63
CA ARG A 180 -22.42 -3.22 -13.48
C ARG A 180 -22.16 -4.70 -13.24
N ASP A 181 -20.90 -5.05 -13.07
CA ASP A 181 -20.50 -6.39 -12.65
C ASP A 181 -20.75 -6.62 -11.13
N GLU A 182 -20.37 -7.79 -10.62
CA GLU A 182 -20.47 -8.12 -9.19
C GLU A 182 -19.80 -7.08 -8.27
N CYS A 183 -18.66 -6.54 -8.68
CA CYS A 183 -17.91 -5.49 -7.95
C CYS A 183 -18.45 -4.08 -8.24
N ARG A 184 -19.59 -3.95 -8.91
CA ARG A 184 -20.22 -2.71 -9.36
C ARG A 184 -19.40 -1.87 -10.34
N MET A 185 -18.38 -2.45 -10.94
CA MET A 185 -17.56 -1.80 -11.97
C MET A 185 -18.37 -1.68 -13.26
N THR A 186 -18.15 -0.60 -14.00
CA THR A 186 -18.81 -0.35 -15.30
C THR A 186 -17.84 -0.67 -16.45
N PRO A 187 -18.30 -0.78 -17.71
CA PRO A 187 -17.40 -0.94 -18.85
C PRO A 187 -16.38 0.20 -18.96
N LEU A 188 -16.80 1.41 -18.59
CA LEU A 188 -15.94 2.60 -18.52
C LEU A 188 -14.84 2.42 -17.45
N PHE A 189 -15.18 1.85 -16.30
CA PHE A 189 -14.22 1.50 -15.25
C PHE A 189 -13.20 0.45 -15.75
N ALA A 190 -13.67 -0.60 -16.43
CA ALA A 190 -12.80 -1.64 -16.98
C ALA A 190 -11.80 -1.08 -18.02
N ALA A 191 -12.25 -0.20 -18.93
CA ALA A 191 -11.37 0.48 -19.88
C ALA A 191 -10.32 1.36 -19.17
N ALA A 192 -10.74 2.10 -18.14
CA ALA A 192 -9.83 2.95 -17.37
C ALA A 192 -8.78 2.12 -16.59
N GLN A 193 -9.20 0.99 -16.01
CA GLN A 193 -8.33 0.07 -15.27
C GLN A 193 -7.26 -0.59 -16.16
N GLN A 194 -7.59 -0.89 -17.42
CA GLN A 194 -6.67 -1.51 -18.38
C GLN A 194 -5.92 -0.50 -19.25
N GLY A 195 -6.15 0.80 -19.07
CA GLY A 195 -5.47 1.85 -19.84
C GLY A 195 -5.91 1.96 -21.30
N GLN A 196 -7.12 1.50 -21.62
CA GLN A 196 -7.63 1.42 -22.99
C GLN A 196 -8.21 2.76 -23.45
N LEU A 197 -7.32 3.72 -23.77
CA LEU A 197 -7.66 5.10 -24.08
C LEU A 197 -8.73 5.24 -25.18
N ALA A 198 -8.60 4.50 -26.28
CA ALA A 198 -9.51 4.61 -27.43
C ALA A 198 -10.93 4.11 -27.10
N CYS A 199 -11.04 3.00 -26.35
CA CYS A 199 -12.32 2.49 -25.87
C CYS A 199 -12.94 3.41 -24.82
N LEU A 200 -12.12 3.95 -23.92
CA LEU A 200 -12.55 4.91 -22.91
C LEU A 200 -13.12 6.19 -23.54
N GLN A 201 -12.42 6.75 -24.52
CA GLN A 201 -12.86 7.91 -25.31
C GLN A 201 -14.21 7.64 -25.97
N PHE A 202 -14.34 6.51 -26.67
CA PHE A 202 -15.59 6.14 -27.33
C PHE A 202 -16.77 5.98 -26.35
N LEU A 203 -16.55 5.35 -25.20
CA LEU A 203 -17.58 5.19 -24.16
C LEU A 203 -18.01 6.54 -23.57
N LEU A 204 -17.06 7.45 -23.33
CA LEU A 204 -17.31 8.79 -22.81
C LEU A 204 -18.10 9.65 -23.83
N ASP A 205 -17.71 9.62 -25.10
CA ASP A 205 -18.43 10.30 -26.17
C ASP A 205 -19.86 9.77 -26.30
N THR A 206 -20.02 8.45 -26.33
CA THR A 206 -21.34 7.81 -26.39
C THR A 206 -22.19 8.14 -25.15
N ALA A 207 -21.59 8.17 -23.96
CA ALA A 207 -22.29 8.55 -22.74
C ALA A 207 -22.77 10.00 -22.79
N LYS A 208 -21.93 10.93 -23.29
CA LYS A 208 -22.29 12.33 -23.48
C LYS A 208 -23.41 12.50 -24.49
N ASP A 209 -23.33 11.83 -25.64
CA ASP A 209 -24.37 11.86 -26.69
C ASP A 209 -25.73 11.35 -26.19
N ARG A 210 -25.72 10.41 -25.23
CA ARG A 210 -26.92 9.86 -24.59
C ARG A 210 -27.38 10.63 -23.35
N GLY A 211 -26.73 11.74 -22.98
CA GLY A 211 -27.03 12.51 -21.78
C GLY A 211 -26.74 11.78 -20.45
N GLN A 212 -25.81 10.83 -20.47
CA GLN A 212 -25.42 9.97 -19.34
C GLN A 212 -24.06 10.37 -18.75
N GLU A 213 -23.76 11.67 -18.69
CA GLU A 213 -22.46 12.19 -18.22
C GLU A 213 -22.10 11.72 -16.80
N THR A 214 -23.11 11.47 -15.95
CA THR A 214 -22.92 10.92 -14.59
C THR A 214 -22.18 9.57 -14.53
N LEU A 215 -22.04 8.85 -15.65
CA LEU A 215 -21.28 7.59 -15.74
C LEU A 215 -19.79 7.77 -15.45
N VAL A 216 -19.21 8.95 -15.71
CA VAL A 216 -17.78 9.22 -15.52
C VAL A 216 -17.32 9.00 -14.08
N ASP A 217 -18.19 9.29 -13.11
CA ASP A 217 -17.93 9.18 -11.67
C ASP A 217 -18.67 7.99 -11.01
N ARG A 218 -19.23 7.07 -11.80
CA ARG A 218 -19.84 5.87 -11.25
C ARG A 218 -18.77 4.91 -10.77
N GLY A 219 -18.56 4.92 -9.46
CA GLY A 219 -17.59 4.05 -8.81
C GLY A 219 -18.05 2.60 -8.64
N ALA A 220 -17.05 1.77 -8.30
CA ALA A 220 -17.17 0.37 -7.90
C ALA A 220 -17.80 0.22 -6.51
N GLU A 221 -17.76 -0.97 -5.93
CA GLU A 221 -18.33 -1.29 -4.62
C GLU A 221 -17.80 -0.41 -3.48
N ASP A 222 -16.48 -0.19 -3.44
CA ASP A 222 -15.77 0.69 -2.51
C ASP A 222 -15.90 2.18 -2.87
N LYS A 223 -16.74 2.52 -3.86
CA LYS A 223 -16.89 3.87 -4.45
C LYS A 223 -15.65 4.39 -5.19
N ALA A 224 -14.62 3.58 -5.44
CA ALA A 224 -13.51 4.00 -6.28
C ALA A 224 -14.02 4.33 -7.69
N THR A 225 -13.67 5.51 -8.20
CA THR A 225 -14.12 5.96 -9.53
C THR A 225 -13.19 5.46 -10.64
N PRO A 226 -13.64 5.44 -11.91
CA PRO A 226 -12.79 5.17 -13.06
C PRO A 226 -11.52 6.04 -13.10
N PHE A 227 -11.61 7.29 -12.64
CA PHE A 227 -10.47 8.19 -12.53
C PHE A 227 -9.45 7.71 -11.49
N MET A 228 -9.91 7.27 -10.32
CA MET A 228 -9.06 6.76 -9.24
C MET A 228 -8.27 5.52 -9.68
N ILE A 229 -8.92 4.56 -10.36
CA ILE A 229 -8.22 3.36 -10.83
C ILE A 229 -7.23 3.66 -11.97
N ALA A 230 -7.54 4.60 -12.88
CA ALA A 230 -6.61 5.04 -13.92
C ALA A 230 -5.34 5.66 -13.29
N VAL A 231 -5.50 6.49 -12.26
CA VAL A 231 -4.39 7.07 -11.49
C VAL A 231 -3.58 6.00 -10.78
N GLN A 232 -4.24 5.06 -10.10
CA GLN A 232 -3.60 3.97 -9.37
C GLN A 232 -2.79 3.06 -10.30
N LYS A 233 -3.25 2.85 -11.54
CA LYS A 233 -2.54 2.06 -12.56
C LYS A 233 -1.51 2.88 -13.36
N GLY A 234 -1.44 4.19 -13.15
CA GLY A 234 -0.49 5.07 -13.84
C GLY A 234 -0.86 5.41 -15.28
N HIS A 235 -2.13 5.25 -15.66
CA HIS A 235 -2.62 5.56 -17.00
C HIS A 235 -2.93 7.05 -17.12
N LEU A 236 -1.87 7.87 -17.28
CA LEU A 236 -1.95 9.33 -17.36
C LEU A 236 -2.95 9.80 -18.42
N ASP A 237 -2.88 9.26 -19.63
CA ASP A 237 -3.75 9.67 -20.73
C ASP A 237 -5.22 9.42 -20.40
N CYS A 238 -5.56 8.25 -19.83
CA CYS A 238 -6.90 7.94 -19.37
C CYS A 238 -7.36 8.90 -18.24
N ALA A 239 -6.49 9.19 -17.28
CA ALA A 239 -6.79 10.14 -16.20
C ALA A 239 -7.03 11.56 -16.74
N THR A 240 -6.19 12.04 -17.68
CA THR A 240 -6.38 13.35 -18.32
C THR A 240 -7.71 13.41 -19.07
N LEU A 241 -8.07 12.31 -19.74
CA LEU A 241 -9.29 12.22 -20.51
C LEU A 241 -10.53 12.26 -19.61
N LEU A 242 -10.52 11.49 -18.52
CA LEU A 242 -11.62 11.47 -17.55
C LEU A 242 -11.88 12.86 -16.95
N LEU A 243 -10.83 13.62 -16.62
CA LEU A 243 -10.99 15.00 -16.15
C LEU A 243 -11.60 15.92 -17.21
N LYS A 244 -11.24 15.77 -18.50
CA LYS A 244 -11.84 16.55 -19.59
C LYS A 244 -13.36 16.30 -19.72
N TYR A 245 -13.83 15.11 -19.34
CA TYR A 245 -15.24 14.75 -19.34
C TYR A 245 -15.94 15.00 -17.98
N GLY A 246 -15.27 15.72 -17.06
CA GLY A 246 -15.88 16.18 -15.82
C GLY A 246 -15.79 15.21 -14.64
N ALA A 247 -14.87 14.23 -14.66
CA ALA A 247 -14.58 13.42 -13.49
C ALA A 247 -14.16 14.30 -12.30
N ASP A 248 -14.73 14.06 -11.12
CA ASP A 248 -14.35 14.80 -9.90
C ASP A 248 -13.12 14.14 -9.23
N PRO A 249 -11.94 14.81 -9.22
CA PRO A 249 -10.73 14.25 -8.62
C PRO A 249 -10.79 14.18 -7.08
N ASN A 250 -11.76 14.84 -6.45
CA ASN A 250 -11.90 14.90 -4.98
C ASN A 250 -12.78 13.77 -4.41
N ARG A 251 -13.28 12.86 -5.26
CA ARG A 251 -14.07 11.71 -4.84
C ARG A 251 -13.26 10.79 -3.93
N ARG A 252 -13.98 10.13 -3.03
CA ARG A 252 -13.41 9.29 -1.98
C ARG A 252 -14.01 7.89 -2.04
N THR A 253 -13.18 6.90 -1.73
CA THR A 253 -13.65 5.54 -1.46
C THR A 253 -14.40 5.47 -0.13
N THR A 254 -14.92 4.29 0.22
CA THR A 254 -15.49 3.99 1.55
C THR A 254 -14.50 4.25 2.67
N ASP A 255 -13.20 4.06 2.41
CA ASP A 255 -12.11 4.19 3.38
C ASP A 255 -11.50 5.61 3.37
N ASN A 256 -12.24 6.59 2.83
CA ASN A 256 -11.80 7.98 2.70
C ASN A 256 -10.52 8.20 1.86
N ILE A 257 -10.13 7.23 1.03
CA ILE A 257 -8.97 7.33 0.15
C ILE A 257 -9.33 8.19 -1.06
N THR A 258 -8.49 9.14 -1.44
CA THR A 258 -8.62 9.96 -2.68
C THR A 258 -7.66 9.47 -3.76
N ALA A 259 -7.85 9.93 -5.01
CA ALA A 259 -6.92 9.67 -6.11
C ALA A 259 -5.47 10.10 -5.79
N LEU A 260 -5.28 11.14 -4.97
CA LEU A 260 -3.96 11.59 -4.52
C LEU A 260 -3.22 10.51 -3.72
N HIS A 261 -3.90 9.84 -2.78
CA HIS A 261 -3.30 8.77 -1.98
C HIS A 261 -2.92 7.58 -2.85
N LEU A 262 -3.77 7.22 -3.81
CA LEU A 262 -3.50 6.14 -4.77
C LEU A 262 -2.31 6.47 -5.69
N ALA A 263 -2.17 7.73 -6.12
CA ALA A 263 -1.01 8.15 -6.92
C ALA A 263 0.30 8.00 -6.15
N VAL A 264 0.30 8.37 -4.87
CA VAL A 264 1.46 8.23 -3.98
C VAL A 264 1.81 6.76 -3.77
N GLN A 265 0.81 5.92 -3.44
CA GLN A 265 0.96 4.48 -3.23
C GLN A 265 1.54 3.77 -4.47
N SER A 266 1.03 4.12 -5.66
CA SER A 266 1.47 3.54 -6.92
C SER A 266 2.74 4.18 -7.51
N LYS A 267 3.28 5.21 -6.85
CA LYS A 267 4.47 5.97 -7.32
C LYS A 267 4.28 6.61 -8.70
N THR A 268 3.07 7.04 -9.02
CA THR A 268 2.73 7.63 -10.33
C THR A 268 2.89 9.15 -10.29
N ALA A 269 4.14 9.63 -10.27
CA ALA A 269 4.45 11.06 -10.14
C ALA A 269 3.81 11.93 -11.23
N ASP A 270 3.65 11.41 -12.45
CA ASP A 270 2.95 12.13 -13.53
C ASP A 270 1.47 12.35 -13.24
N CYS A 271 0.77 11.30 -12.79
CA CYS A 271 -0.62 11.39 -12.36
C CYS A 271 -0.76 12.31 -11.14
N LEU A 272 0.20 12.25 -10.22
CA LEU A 272 0.25 13.14 -9.06
C LEU A 272 0.38 14.60 -9.49
N ARG A 273 1.28 14.94 -10.41
CA ARG A 273 1.43 16.32 -10.92
C ARG A 273 0.14 16.83 -11.56
N LEU A 274 -0.54 15.97 -12.31
CA LEU A 274 -1.85 16.28 -12.89
C LEU A 274 -2.90 16.54 -11.80
N LEU A 275 -2.94 15.70 -10.75
CA LEU A 275 -3.86 15.89 -9.63
C LEU A 275 -3.59 17.18 -8.88
N LEU A 276 -2.33 17.47 -8.57
CA LEU A 276 -1.93 18.69 -7.86
C LEU A 276 -2.33 19.97 -8.62
N ALA A 277 -2.37 19.92 -9.95
CA ALA A 277 -2.82 21.04 -10.79
C ALA A 277 -4.35 21.21 -10.86
N GLN A 278 -5.12 20.14 -10.60
CA GLN A 278 -6.57 20.10 -10.85
C GLN A 278 -7.43 19.99 -9.57
N MET A 279 -6.82 19.57 -8.46
CA MET A 279 -7.51 19.41 -7.17
C MET A 279 -7.58 20.72 -6.38
N ASP A 280 -8.62 20.82 -5.54
CA ASP A 280 -8.72 21.89 -4.54
C ASP A 280 -7.84 21.55 -3.34
N LEU A 281 -6.53 21.84 -3.47
CA LEU A 281 -5.53 21.50 -2.46
C LEU A 281 -5.86 22.07 -1.08
N LYS A 282 -6.54 23.21 -0.99
CA LYS A 282 -6.95 23.77 0.30
C LYS A 282 -7.88 22.83 1.05
N LYS A 283 -8.90 22.28 0.39
CA LYS A 283 -9.81 21.30 1.02
C LYS A 283 -9.12 19.99 1.37
N VAL A 284 -8.15 19.58 0.57
CA VAL A 284 -7.36 18.37 0.85
C VAL A 284 -6.48 18.61 2.07
N ILE A 285 -5.71 19.70 2.10
CA ILE A 285 -4.81 20.07 3.20
C ILE A 285 -5.62 20.34 4.49
N ASP A 286 -6.70 21.13 4.41
CA ASP A 286 -7.59 21.40 5.54
C ASP A 286 -8.33 20.12 6.01
N GLY A 287 -8.59 19.18 5.09
CA GLY A 287 -9.26 17.91 5.34
C GLY A 287 -8.33 16.76 5.74
N CYS A 288 -7.02 16.86 5.52
CA CYS A 288 -5.98 15.95 6.02
C CYS A 288 -5.84 16.06 7.55
N LEU A 289 -6.18 17.23 8.12
CA LEU A 289 -5.90 17.58 9.51
C LEU A 289 -7.12 17.58 10.46
N LEU A 290 -8.34 17.48 9.96
CA LEU A 290 -9.54 17.44 10.81
C LEU A 290 -10.57 16.42 10.27
N PRO A 291 -11.23 15.62 11.12
CA PRO A 291 -12.50 15.01 10.74
C PRO A 291 -13.40 16.18 10.30
N PHE A 292 -13.85 16.13 9.05
CA PHE A 292 -14.49 17.27 8.41
C PHE A 292 -15.77 17.63 9.18
N GLN A 293 -15.67 18.59 10.11
CA GLN A 293 -16.80 19.06 10.91
C GLN A 293 -17.84 19.63 9.96
N ARG A 294 -18.89 18.84 9.65
CA ARG A 294 -20.12 19.45 9.18
C ARG A 294 -20.81 20.06 10.39
N ARG A 295 -20.84 21.37 10.39
CA ARG A 295 -21.80 22.17 11.13
C ARG A 295 -23.19 21.81 10.60
N GLU A 296 -23.87 20.89 11.26
CA GLU A 296 -25.33 20.89 11.41
C GLU A 296 -25.71 19.97 12.56
N ALA A 297 -26.37 20.55 13.55
CA ALA A 297 -26.83 19.86 14.74
C ALA A 297 -27.85 18.79 14.35
N GLY A 298 -27.53 17.52 14.60
CA GLY A 298 -28.48 16.43 14.47
C GLY A 298 -27.83 15.08 14.23
N THR A 299 -27.46 14.41 15.34
CA THR A 299 -27.49 12.95 15.51
C THR A 299 -27.11 12.07 14.31
N THR A 300 -25.97 11.41 14.36
CA THR A 300 -25.86 9.94 14.56
C THR A 300 -24.40 9.52 14.51
N THR A 301 -24.11 8.47 15.27
CA THR A 301 -22.82 7.81 15.42
C THR A 301 -22.33 7.16 14.12
N SER A 302 -21.28 7.70 13.52
CA SER A 302 -20.31 6.94 12.72
C SER A 302 -18.91 7.32 13.21
N SER A 303 -18.13 6.33 13.63
CA SER A 303 -16.71 6.50 13.94
C SER A 303 -15.97 6.83 12.65
N GLU A 304 -15.82 8.11 12.36
CA GLU A 304 -15.11 8.59 11.17
C GLU A 304 -13.59 8.47 11.40
N GLU A 305 -12.96 7.54 10.68
CA GLU A 305 -11.52 7.30 10.75
C GLU A 305 -10.73 8.44 10.09
N PRO A 306 -9.64 8.92 10.72
CA PRO A 306 -8.81 9.99 10.18
C PRO A 306 -8.13 9.55 8.88
N MET A 307 -8.09 10.45 7.90
CA MET A 307 -7.40 10.24 6.63
C MET A 307 -5.88 10.30 6.85
N ILE A 308 -5.13 9.33 6.32
CA ILE A 308 -3.68 9.28 6.45
C ILE A 308 -3.05 10.39 5.60
N SER A 309 -2.15 11.20 6.18
CA SER A 309 -1.46 12.27 5.45
C SER A 309 -0.70 11.71 4.22
N PRO A 310 -0.87 12.32 3.02
CA PRO A 310 -0.18 11.89 1.81
C PRO A 310 1.35 11.90 1.93
N LEU A 311 1.92 12.78 2.76
CA LEU A 311 3.36 12.82 3.03
C LEU A 311 3.82 11.55 3.77
N HIS A 312 3.06 11.11 4.77
CA HIS A 312 3.36 9.88 5.52
C HIS A 312 3.21 8.64 4.63
N LEU A 313 2.22 8.62 3.74
CA LEU A 313 2.12 7.57 2.73
C LEU A 313 3.30 7.59 1.76
N ALA A 314 3.77 8.77 1.35
CA ALA A 314 4.92 8.86 0.45
C ALA A 314 6.18 8.29 1.10
N VAL A 315 6.38 8.51 2.40
CA VAL A 315 7.44 7.87 3.19
C VAL A 315 7.19 6.36 3.31
N GLU A 316 5.96 5.93 3.65
CA GLU A 316 5.61 4.52 3.83
C GLU A 316 5.95 3.67 2.59
N TRP A 317 5.58 4.18 1.42
CA TRP A 317 5.78 3.51 0.15
C TRP A 317 7.13 3.82 -0.49
N ARG A 318 7.99 4.65 0.12
CA ARG A 318 9.27 5.11 -0.44
C ARG A 318 9.07 5.70 -1.84
N SER A 319 8.14 6.64 -1.93
CA SER A 319 7.69 7.32 -3.14
C SER A 319 8.37 8.69 -3.22
N TYR A 320 9.69 8.69 -3.44
CA TYR A 320 10.53 9.88 -3.29
C TYR A 320 10.18 11.02 -4.25
N GLU A 321 9.83 10.70 -5.50
CA GLU A 321 9.39 11.71 -6.47
C GLU A 321 8.05 12.31 -6.06
N CYS A 322 7.09 11.47 -5.67
CA CYS A 322 5.81 11.94 -5.15
C CYS A 322 5.98 12.79 -3.89
N LEU A 323 6.88 12.42 -2.99
CA LEU A 323 7.21 13.21 -1.80
C LEU A 323 7.70 14.61 -2.17
N ARG A 324 8.64 14.73 -3.12
CA ARG A 324 9.12 16.03 -3.61
C ARG A 324 8.01 16.86 -4.24
N GLU A 325 7.15 16.25 -5.05
CA GLU A 325 6.04 16.95 -5.70
C GLU A 325 4.97 17.41 -4.70
N LEU A 326 4.67 16.61 -3.66
CA LEU A 326 3.79 17.03 -2.57
C LEU A 326 4.36 18.24 -1.81
N LEU A 327 5.66 18.22 -1.48
CA LEU A 327 6.31 19.34 -0.79
C LEU A 327 6.30 20.62 -1.66
N ARG A 328 6.59 20.49 -2.95
CA ARG A 328 6.48 21.60 -3.93
C ARG A 328 5.08 22.16 -4.05
N ALA A 329 4.05 21.34 -3.89
CA ALA A 329 2.66 21.78 -3.91
C ALA A 329 2.23 22.51 -2.63
N GLY A 330 3.10 22.61 -1.62
CA GLY A 330 2.87 23.36 -0.39
C GLY A 330 2.20 22.56 0.71
N PHE A 331 2.30 21.22 0.69
CA PHE A 331 1.90 20.41 1.84
C PHE A 331 2.81 20.73 3.05
N PRO A 332 2.26 20.91 4.26
CA PRO A 332 3.04 21.26 5.44
C PRO A 332 4.03 20.15 5.77
N VAL A 333 5.34 20.46 5.74
CA VAL A 333 6.42 19.47 5.96
C VAL A 333 6.35 18.85 7.36
N ASP A 334 5.95 19.68 8.32
CA ASP A 334 5.89 19.39 9.75
C ASP A 334 4.49 18.94 10.21
N GLU A 335 3.68 18.44 9.26
CA GLU A 335 2.35 17.90 9.53
C GLU A 335 2.41 16.68 10.45
N LEU A 336 1.51 16.61 11.43
CA LEU A 336 1.35 15.43 12.28
C LEU A 336 0.43 14.40 11.61
N LEU A 337 0.77 13.13 11.79
CA LEU A 337 -0.04 11.99 11.31
C LEU A 337 -1.47 11.97 11.87
N LEU A 338 -1.68 12.48 13.10
CA LEU A 338 -3.00 12.55 13.76
C LEU A 338 -3.16 13.86 14.55
N PRO A 339 -4.37 14.45 14.60
CA PRO A 339 -4.64 15.62 15.43
C PRO A 339 -4.65 15.27 16.93
N VAL A 340 -4.05 16.15 17.74
CA VAL A 340 -3.81 15.99 19.20
C VAL A 340 -5.10 15.83 20.03
N THR A 341 -6.28 16.13 19.47
CA THR A 341 -7.57 16.16 20.18
C THR A 341 -8.23 14.80 20.45
N LEU A 342 -7.66 13.69 19.99
CA LEU A 342 -8.19 12.34 20.27
C LEU A 342 -7.82 11.90 21.70
N PRO A 343 -8.79 11.51 22.56
CA PRO A 343 -8.48 11.03 23.90
C PRO A 343 -7.58 9.79 23.83
N SER A 344 -6.43 9.87 24.48
CA SER A 344 -5.32 8.88 24.48
C SER A 344 -5.74 7.46 24.85
N GLN A 345 -6.96 7.28 25.36
CA GLN A 345 -7.55 6.01 25.82
C GLN A 345 -8.35 5.24 24.76
N ARG A 346 -8.65 5.81 23.57
CA ARG A 346 -9.53 5.16 22.57
C ARG A 346 -8.83 4.43 21.43
N LEU A 347 -7.51 4.26 21.45
CA LEU A 347 -6.77 3.65 20.34
C LEU A 347 -5.92 2.45 20.80
N PRO A 348 -5.93 1.31 20.07
CA PRO A 348 -5.48 0.00 20.56
C PRO A 348 -4.00 -0.05 20.91
N VAL A 349 -3.64 -0.45 22.12
CA VAL A 349 -2.33 -0.27 22.81
C VAL A 349 -1.05 -0.74 22.06
N ASN A 350 -1.16 -1.43 20.90
CA ASN A 350 -0.03 -2.07 20.20
C ASN A 350 0.30 -1.56 18.79
N ALA A 351 -0.03 -0.31 18.42
CA ALA A 351 0.27 0.24 17.08
C ALA A 351 1.23 1.45 17.11
N ALA A 352 2.11 1.49 16.10
CA ALA A 352 3.12 2.50 15.71
C ALA A 352 2.76 3.98 15.99
N PRO A 353 3.76 4.90 16.05
CA PRO A 353 3.74 6.01 16.99
C PRO A 353 2.78 7.14 16.57
N ARG A 354 2.10 7.68 17.58
CA ARG A 354 0.74 8.23 17.46
C ARG A 354 0.67 9.76 17.30
N CYS A 355 1.80 10.43 17.18
CA CYS A 355 1.93 11.87 16.93
C CYS A 355 3.28 12.13 16.24
N GLU A 356 3.51 11.48 15.11
CA GLU A 356 4.74 11.62 14.35
C GLU A 356 4.58 12.64 13.22
N THR A 357 5.65 13.42 13.01
CA THR A 357 5.89 14.12 11.76
C THR A 357 6.32 13.11 10.69
N ALA A 358 6.20 13.48 9.43
CA ALA A 358 6.71 12.66 8.32
C ALA A 358 8.21 12.36 8.49
N LEU A 359 8.98 13.28 9.08
CA LEU A 359 10.40 13.08 9.36
C LEU A 359 10.65 12.05 10.47
N SER A 360 9.93 12.12 11.59
CA SER A 360 10.05 11.10 12.64
C SER A 360 9.63 9.71 12.15
N TYR A 361 8.64 9.63 11.27
CA TYR A 361 8.23 8.39 10.65
C TYR A 361 9.30 7.83 9.70
N ALA A 362 9.93 8.69 8.89
CA ALA A 362 11.05 8.32 8.03
C ALA A 362 12.26 7.79 8.83
N VAL A 363 12.54 8.42 9.99
CA VAL A 363 13.58 7.97 10.93
C VAL A 363 13.24 6.59 11.50
N PHE A 364 12.00 6.38 11.95
CA PHE A 364 11.55 5.09 12.47
C PHE A 364 11.71 3.97 11.43
N LYS A 365 11.44 4.27 10.15
CA LYS A 365 11.62 3.35 9.02
C LYS A 365 13.07 3.22 8.53
N GLN A 366 13.99 4.00 9.07
CA GLN A 366 15.40 4.08 8.64
C GLN A 366 15.55 4.43 7.15
N ASP A 367 14.67 5.30 6.63
CA ASP A 367 14.70 5.75 5.24
C ASP A 367 15.43 7.09 5.09
N LEU A 368 16.74 7.01 4.86
CA LEU A 368 17.62 8.17 4.70
C LEU A 368 17.23 9.06 3.52
N THR A 369 16.69 8.49 2.43
CA THR A 369 16.36 9.28 1.23
C THR A 369 15.16 10.18 1.52
N SER A 370 14.13 9.65 2.18
CA SER A 370 12.99 10.45 2.62
C SER A 370 13.40 11.49 3.66
N MET A 371 14.32 11.15 4.58
CA MET A 371 14.88 12.12 5.53
C MET A 371 15.60 13.27 4.83
N GLU A 372 16.48 12.98 3.85
CA GLU A 372 17.19 14.02 3.09
C GLU A 372 16.22 14.97 2.38
N ILE A 373 15.20 14.42 1.72
CA ILE A 373 14.18 15.21 1.02
C ILE A 373 13.41 16.11 1.99
N LEU A 374 12.93 15.56 3.10
CA LEU A 374 12.19 16.33 4.11
C LEU A 374 13.06 17.43 4.73
N LEU A 375 14.31 17.12 5.06
CA LEU A 375 15.24 18.09 5.65
C LEU A 375 15.70 19.16 4.63
N ASP A 376 15.80 18.84 3.35
CA ASP A 376 16.11 19.80 2.28
C ASP A 376 14.98 20.83 2.11
N GLU A 377 13.73 20.38 2.26
CA GLU A 377 12.52 21.23 2.19
C GLU A 377 12.18 21.91 3.53
N GLY A 378 13.05 21.78 4.54
CA GLY A 378 12.98 22.54 5.80
C GLY A 378 12.24 21.88 6.95
N ALA A 379 12.06 20.56 6.94
CA ALA A 379 11.52 19.82 8.09
C ALA A 379 12.33 20.10 9.36
N SER A 380 11.65 20.32 10.49
CA SER A 380 12.33 20.50 11.77
C SER A 380 12.93 19.17 12.24
N PRO A 381 14.26 19.08 12.47
CA PRO A 381 14.85 17.88 13.06
C PRO A 381 14.53 17.74 14.56
N ASP A 382 14.01 18.80 15.19
CA ASP A 382 13.66 18.86 16.61
C ASP A 382 12.14 18.72 16.82
N ALA A 383 11.72 18.40 18.05
CA ALA A 383 10.31 18.28 18.40
C ALA A 383 9.55 19.60 18.19
N ILE A 384 8.46 19.52 17.44
CA ILE A 384 7.64 20.67 17.05
C ILE A 384 6.61 20.99 18.13
N LEU A 385 6.13 19.95 18.81
CA LEU A 385 5.16 20.04 19.90
C LEU A 385 5.65 19.28 21.13
N PRO A 386 5.31 19.75 22.33
CA PRO A 386 5.58 19.03 23.57
C PRO A 386 4.91 17.66 23.64
N GLU A 387 3.94 17.29 22.80
CA GLU A 387 3.37 15.92 22.78
C GLU A 387 4.00 15.02 21.71
N ALA A 388 4.69 15.59 20.72
CA ALA A 388 5.27 14.84 19.59
C ALA A 388 6.63 14.20 19.96
N ILE A 389 6.93 13.06 19.35
CA ILE A 389 8.25 12.41 19.47
C ILE A 389 9.24 13.18 18.61
N SER A 390 10.37 13.62 19.19
CA SER A 390 11.45 14.25 18.43
C SER A 390 12.04 13.25 17.41
N PRO A 391 12.30 13.66 16.15
CA PRO A 391 13.03 12.84 15.19
C PRO A 391 14.39 12.37 15.73
N VAL A 392 15.09 13.21 16.51
CA VAL A 392 16.33 12.84 17.20
C VAL A 392 16.10 11.68 18.16
N LEU A 393 15.03 11.73 18.94
CA LEU A 393 14.72 10.69 19.92
C LEU A 393 14.46 9.34 19.23
N SER A 394 13.72 9.35 18.12
CA SER A 394 13.49 8.15 17.30
C SER A 394 14.81 7.61 16.73
N ALA A 395 15.71 8.49 16.28
CA ALA A 395 17.00 8.11 15.73
C ALA A 395 17.97 7.54 16.78
N LEU A 396 17.81 7.87 18.06
CA LEU A 396 18.61 7.30 19.16
C LEU A 396 18.32 5.83 19.42
N ILE A 397 17.11 5.37 19.09
CA ILE A 397 16.72 3.96 19.20
C ILE A 397 17.30 3.14 18.02
N SER A 398 17.72 3.80 16.93
CA SER A 398 18.30 3.14 15.76
C SER A 398 19.74 2.65 16.03
N PRO A 399 20.05 1.37 15.72
CA PRO A 399 21.38 0.80 15.95
C PRO A 399 22.44 1.31 14.96
N THR A 400 22.06 1.66 13.73
CA THR A 400 22.99 2.01 12.64
C THR A 400 23.58 3.40 12.84
N GLY A 401 22.81 4.28 13.48
CA GLY A 401 23.24 5.60 13.84
C GLY A 401 23.40 6.58 12.70
N ARG A 402 23.04 6.20 11.47
CA ARG A 402 23.19 7.01 10.25
C ARG A 402 22.19 8.15 10.21
N GLU A 403 20.99 7.90 10.71
CA GLU A 403 19.88 8.85 10.81
C GLU A 403 20.27 10.03 11.70
N LEU A 404 20.89 9.76 12.85
CA LEU A 404 21.40 10.78 13.77
C LEU A 404 22.43 11.70 13.11
N ARG A 405 23.31 11.15 12.27
CA ARG A 405 24.34 11.94 11.56
C ARG A 405 23.69 12.97 10.66
N LEU A 406 22.70 12.51 9.91
CA LEU A 406 21.96 13.35 8.97
C LEU A 406 21.20 14.45 9.72
N LEU A 407 20.53 14.10 10.83
CA LEU A 407 19.84 15.07 11.66
C LEU A 407 20.81 16.12 12.24
N PHE A 408 21.96 15.71 12.77
CA PHE A 408 22.96 16.66 13.28
C PHE A 408 23.56 17.55 12.17
N ALA A 409 23.71 17.02 10.95
CA ALA A 409 24.19 17.81 9.81
C ALA A 409 23.21 18.94 9.45
N ARG A 410 21.95 18.77 9.82
CA ARG A 410 20.87 19.73 9.61
C ARG A 410 20.49 20.50 10.87
N GLY A 411 21.35 20.47 11.90
CA GLY A 411 21.24 21.34 13.08
C GLY A 411 20.40 20.81 14.24
N ALA A 412 20.10 19.50 14.25
CA ALA A 412 19.36 18.87 15.34
C ALA A 412 20.00 19.08 16.72
N ARG A 413 19.18 19.29 17.75
CA ARG A 413 19.65 19.55 19.11
C ARG A 413 19.44 18.32 19.99
N LEU A 414 20.55 17.85 20.56
CA LEU A 414 20.52 16.77 21.56
C LEU A 414 20.09 17.26 22.95
N ASN A 415 20.24 18.56 23.20
CA ASN A 415 19.97 19.22 24.48
C ASN A 415 18.78 20.17 24.31
N TYR A 416 17.58 19.70 24.65
CA TYR A 416 16.35 20.47 24.62
C TYR A 416 15.48 20.16 25.85
N GLU A 417 14.62 21.12 26.22
CA GLU A 417 13.65 20.99 27.30
C GLU A 417 12.23 20.95 26.72
N ARG A 418 11.50 19.87 27.02
CA ARG A 418 10.17 19.60 26.42
C ARG A 418 9.05 20.44 27.03
N SER A 419 9.18 20.85 28.29
CA SER A 419 8.15 21.61 29.02
C SER A 419 8.77 22.74 29.83
N GLN A 420 8.16 23.92 29.75
CA GLN A 420 8.50 25.07 30.60
C GLN A 420 8.31 24.66 32.07
N GLY A 421 9.39 24.30 32.77
CA GLY A 421 9.38 24.05 34.22
C GLY A 421 9.87 22.69 34.71
N CYS A 422 10.05 21.68 33.86
CA CYS A 422 10.68 20.41 34.24
C CYS A 422 11.96 20.18 33.42
N PRO A 423 13.16 20.25 34.02
CA PRO A 423 14.40 19.91 33.33
C PRO A 423 14.45 18.39 33.16
N SER A 424 13.97 17.91 32.01
CA SER A 424 14.05 16.52 31.59
C SER A 424 14.43 16.45 30.12
N ASN A 425 15.65 15.98 29.83
CA ASN A 425 16.09 15.63 28.49
C ASN A 425 15.74 14.16 28.19
N GLU A 426 14.73 13.96 27.34
CA GLU A 426 14.22 12.63 27.01
C GLU A 426 15.23 11.74 26.29
N CYS A 427 16.18 12.33 25.56
CA CYS A 427 17.26 11.60 24.91
C CYS A 427 18.11 10.82 25.93
N LEU A 428 18.30 11.38 27.14
CA LEU A 428 18.95 10.65 28.22
C LEU A 428 18.03 9.55 28.74
N LEU A 429 16.76 9.85 29.02
CA LEU A 429 15.84 8.91 29.67
C LEU A 429 15.57 7.67 28.82
N VAL A 430 15.37 7.83 27.51
CA VAL A 430 15.11 6.71 26.57
C VAL A 430 16.33 5.82 26.40
N THR A 431 17.54 6.37 26.52
CA THR A 431 18.77 5.59 26.35
C THR A 431 19.22 4.86 27.61
N LEU A 432 18.60 5.10 28.78
CA LEU A 432 19.04 4.47 30.04
C LEU A 432 18.97 2.94 30.04
N ASN A 433 18.05 2.34 29.29
CA ASN A 433 17.89 0.88 29.24
C ASN A 433 18.89 0.20 28.30
N ASP A 434 19.51 0.96 27.37
CA ASP A 434 20.57 0.42 26.51
C ASP A 434 21.89 1.12 26.82
N TYR A 435 22.80 0.42 27.50
CA TYR A 435 24.09 0.96 27.89
C TYR A 435 24.90 1.47 26.68
N GLY A 436 24.78 0.81 25.52
CA GLY A 436 25.45 1.23 24.30
C GLY A 436 24.99 2.62 23.84
N SER A 437 23.67 2.79 23.68
CA SER A 437 23.05 4.07 23.31
C SER A 437 23.26 5.15 24.37
N PHE A 438 23.25 4.79 25.66
CA PHE A 438 23.52 5.70 26.76
C PHE A 438 24.93 6.31 26.68
N VAL A 439 25.95 5.46 26.56
CA VAL A 439 27.35 5.91 26.38
C VAL A 439 27.47 6.73 25.10
N ARG A 440 26.80 6.31 24.03
CA ARG A 440 26.81 6.99 22.73
C ARG A 440 26.27 8.43 22.82
N VAL A 441 25.17 8.66 23.53
CA VAL A 441 24.56 9.98 23.67
C VAL A 441 25.39 10.93 24.52
N LEU A 442 25.99 10.44 25.61
CA LEU A 442 26.95 11.22 26.40
C LEU A 442 28.19 11.59 25.58
N ARG A 443 28.66 10.67 24.73
CA ARG A 443 29.78 10.90 23.81
C ARG A 443 29.48 11.98 22.77
N LEU A 444 28.22 12.10 22.33
CA LEU A 444 27.73 13.12 21.43
C LEU A 444 27.49 14.48 22.12
N GLY A 445 27.79 14.62 23.41
CA GLY A 445 27.70 15.90 24.13
C GLY A 445 26.34 16.21 24.73
N LEU A 446 25.51 15.18 24.99
CA LEU A 446 24.34 15.37 25.85
C LEU A 446 24.80 15.84 27.23
N ASP A 447 24.15 16.87 27.77
CA ASP A 447 24.42 17.37 29.11
C ASP A 447 23.51 16.68 30.13
N PRO A 448 24.02 15.72 30.94
CA PRO A 448 23.20 15.02 31.92
C PRO A 448 22.64 15.95 33.01
N ARG A 449 23.20 17.16 33.18
CA ARG A 449 22.68 18.16 34.13
C ARG A 449 21.27 18.62 33.78
N LEU A 450 20.89 18.58 32.50
CA LEU A 450 19.56 18.93 32.04
C LEU A 450 18.47 17.94 32.50
N CYS A 451 18.82 16.73 32.94
CA CYS A 451 17.89 15.79 33.56
C CYS A 451 17.97 15.76 35.08
N LEU A 452 19.09 16.22 35.63
CA LEU A 452 19.41 16.11 37.05
C LEU A 452 19.14 17.41 37.82
N GLY A 453 18.79 18.49 37.12
CA GLY A 453 18.58 19.82 37.67
C GLY A 453 19.89 20.56 37.90
N GLY A 454 19.94 21.83 37.51
CA GLY A 454 20.98 22.75 37.97
C GLY A 454 20.72 23.17 39.42
N ASP A 455 21.77 23.50 40.15
CA ASP A 455 21.74 23.97 41.54
C ASP A 455 20.71 25.11 41.74
N ALA A 456 19.49 24.79 42.18
CA ALA A 456 18.55 25.69 42.89
C ALA A 456 17.24 24.96 43.25
N ASP A 457 17.11 24.59 44.52
CA ASP A 457 15.94 24.79 45.40
C ASP A 457 14.55 24.20 45.08
N THR A 458 14.34 23.43 44.01
CA THR A 458 13.10 22.62 43.87
C THR A 458 13.37 21.16 44.16
N GLU A 459 12.91 20.70 45.33
CA GLU A 459 13.05 19.35 45.85
C GLU A 459 12.73 18.24 44.82
N GLY A 460 13.73 17.39 44.53
CA GLY A 460 13.57 15.95 44.34
C GLY A 460 12.86 15.40 43.10
N THR A 461 12.20 16.20 42.27
CA THR A 461 11.33 15.68 41.20
C THR A 461 12.11 15.16 39.98
N SER A 462 13.07 15.90 39.42
CA SER A 462 13.80 15.47 38.21
C SER A 462 14.72 14.25 38.43
N SER A 463 15.47 14.23 39.53
CA SER A 463 16.30 13.07 39.90
C SER A 463 15.44 11.84 40.22
N SER A 464 14.22 12.02 40.73
CA SER A 464 13.30 10.91 40.95
C SER A 464 12.81 10.29 39.64
N ILE A 465 12.55 11.08 38.60
CA ILE A 465 12.14 10.59 37.27
C ILE A 465 13.27 9.77 36.66
N PHE A 466 14.49 10.30 36.67
CA PHE A 466 15.69 9.58 36.23
C PHE A 466 15.85 8.24 36.96
N LEU A 467 15.77 8.25 38.29
CA LEU A 467 15.88 7.05 39.11
C LEU A 467 14.67 6.11 38.97
N ASN A 468 13.50 6.58 38.55
CA ASN A 468 12.36 5.71 38.26
C ASN A 468 12.55 4.99 36.92
N CYS A 469 13.07 5.68 35.91
CA CYS A 469 13.39 5.09 34.60
C CYS A 469 14.53 4.07 34.70
N LEU A 470 15.58 4.38 35.46
CA LEU A 470 16.74 3.50 35.62
C LEU A 470 16.43 2.19 36.38
N PHE A 471 15.49 2.23 37.33
CA PHE A 471 15.12 1.08 38.18
C PHE A 471 13.84 0.40 37.66
N HIS A 472 13.88 -0.09 36.42
CA HIS A 472 12.79 -0.88 35.83
C HIS A 472 12.97 -2.38 36.15
N PRO A 473 11.88 -3.18 36.35
CA PRO A 473 11.96 -4.59 36.75
C PRO A 473 12.70 -5.56 35.82
N ALA A 474 13.15 -5.10 34.66
CA ALA A 474 13.93 -5.90 33.71
C ALA A 474 15.45 -5.68 33.82
N GLU A 475 15.91 -4.69 34.59
CA GLU A 475 17.31 -4.24 34.58
C GLU A 475 18.20 -4.94 35.63
N SER A 476 19.43 -5.27 35.23
CA SER A 476 20.41 -5.92 36.10
C SER A 476 21.14 -4.91 37.00
N GLN A 477 21.56 -5.36 38.19
CA GLN A 477 22.33 -4.52 39.10
C GLN A 477 23.66 -4.06 38.48
N GLU A 478 24.25 -4.88 37.61
CA GLU A 478 25.49 -4.57 36.88
C GLU A 478 25.30 -3.40 35.90
N HIS A 479 24.18 -3.37 35.18
CA HIS A 479 23.82 -2.28 34.26
C HIS A 479 23.66 -0.96 35.01
N ILE A 480 22.90 -0.96 36.11
CA ILE A 480 22.69 0.23 36.94
C ILE A 480 24.03 0.77 37.45
N LEU A 481 24.91 -0.10 37.96
CA LEU A 481 26.25 0.29 38.41
C LEU A 481 27.11 0.86 37.28
N ALA A 482 27.01 0.31 36.07
CA ALA A 482 27.73 0.81 34.89
C ALA A 482 27.27 2.22 34.49
N VAL A 483 25.95 2.49 34.55
CA VAL A 483 25.38 3.83 34.31
C VAL A 483 25.93 4.84 35.31
N PHE A 484 25.92 4.54 36.61
CA PHE A 484 26.45 5.46 37.64
C PHE A 484 27.96 5.70 37.50
N LYS A 485 28.75 4.65 37.23
CA LYS A 485 30.20 4.78 36.95
C LYS A 485 30.44 5.70 35.76
N THR A 486 29.61 5.57 34.72
CA THR A 486 29.70 6.39 33.51
C THR A 486 29.26 7.83 33.74
N LEU A 487 28.17 8.09 34.46
CA LEU A 487 27.76 9.47 34.77
C LEU A 487 28.81 10.25 35.54
N ARG A 488 29.48 9.60 36.50
CA ARG A 488 30.56 10.21 37.27
C ARG A 488 31.71 10.73 36.40
N MET A 489 31.94 10.09 35.26
CA MET A 489 32.98 10.51 34.32
C MET A 489 32.62 11.83 33.60
N PHE A 490 31.33 12.14 33.41
CA PHE A 490 30.87 13.31 32.67
C PHE A 490 30.42 14.48 33.56
N LEU A 491 29.99 14.20 34.81
CA LEU A 491 29.57 15.23 35.77
C LEU A 491 30.77 15.77 36.57
N LYS A 492 31.06 17.06 36.43
CA LYS A 492 32.19 17.74 37.12
C LYS A 492 31.88 18.13 38.57
N SER A 493 30.61 18.23 38.97
CA SER A 493 30.23 18.61 40.35
C SER A 493 30.20 17.38 41.26
N PRO A 494 31.06 17.32 42.30
CA PRO A 494 31.09 16.18 43.21
C PRO A 494 29.85 16.12 44.13
N THR A 495 29.20 17.25 44.39
CA THR A 495 28.02 17.35 45.28
C THR A 495 26.79 16.71 44.68
N SER A 496 26.40 17.12 43.46
CA SER A 496 25.21 16.60 42.77
C SER A 496 25.33 15.10 42.47
N MET A 497 26.55 14.61 42.19
CA MET A 497 26.79 13.18 41.96
C MET A 497 26.74 12.35 43.24
N LYS A 498 27.19 12.90 44.38
CA LYS A 498 27.11 12.24 45.68
C LYS A 498 25.66 12.02 46.10
N ASP A 499 24.83 13.05 45.98
CA ASP A 499 23.40 12.97 46.34
C ASP A 499 22.63 12.01 45.43
N LEU A 500 22.93 12.01 44.12
CA LEU A 500 22.33 11.08 43.16
C LEU A 500 22.72 9.62 43.44
N THR A 501 24.00 9.35 43.72
CA THR A 501 24.48 7.98 43.98
C THR A 501 23.94 7.44 45.30
N VAL A 502 23.87 8.27 46.34
CA VAL A 502 23.28 7.90 47.64
C VAL A 502 21.78 7.61 47.49
N SER A 503 21.06 8.43 46.73
CA SER A 503 19.64 8.21 46.43
C SER A 503 19.42 6.94 45.60
N GLY A 504 20.29 6.69 44.61
CA GLY A 504 20.32 5.46 43.83
C GLY A 504 20.58 4.22 44.68
N TYR A 505 21.55 4.26 45.61
CA TYR A 505 21.83 3.16 46.53
C TYR A 505 20.64 2.86 47.45
N ARG A 506 19.99 3.88 48.02
CA ARG A 506 18.77 3.69 48.84
C ARG A 506 17.66 3.01 48.03
N ARG A 507 17.47 3.41 46.77
CA ARG A 507 16.48 2.80 45.88
C ARG A 507 16.86 1.37 45.47
N ALA A 508 18.13 1.10 45.21
CA ALA A 508 18.64 -0.25 44.94
C ALA A 508 18.43 -1.18 46.15
N ALA A 509 18.70 -0.71 47.36
CA ALA A 509 18.47 -1.45 48.59
C ALA A 509 16.98 -1.77 48.82
N ALA A 510 16.09 -0.84 48.49
CA ALA A 510 14.64 -1.07 48.54
C ALA A 510 14.15 -2.02 47.43
N PHE A 511 14.75 -1.96 46.24
CA PHE A 511 14.32 -2.73 45.07
C PHE A 511 14.81 -4.19 45.09
N TYR A 512 16.10 -4.41 45.40
CA TYR A 512 16.72 -5.75 45.39
C TYR A 512 16.72 -6.42 46.77
N GLY A 513 16.48 -5.68 47.86
CA GLY A 513 16.44 -6.23 49.21
C GLY A 513 17.69 -7.03 49.57
N SER A 514 17.53 -8.32 49.87
CA SER A 514 18.63 -9.23 50.20
C SER A 514 19.52 -9.64 49.02
N ALA A 515 19.11 -9.37 47.78
CA ALA A 515 19.88 -9.68 46.57
C ALA A 515 20.86 -8.57 46.15
N LEU A 516 20.94 -7.47 46.91
CA LEU A 516 21.83 -6.36 46.63
C LEU A 516 23.31 -6.75 46.83
N GLN A 517 24.13 -6.64 45.79
CA GLN A 517 25.60 -6.75 45.92
C GLN A 517 26.19 -5.47 46.55
N ALA A 518 26.15 -5.35 47.87
CA ALA A 518 26.67 -4.18 48.60
C ALA A 518 28.17 -3.92 48.29
N ASP A 519 28.96 -4.99 48.19
CA ASP A 519 30.40 -4.96 47.88
C ASP A 519 30.75 -4.29 46.53
N ALA A 520 29.79 -4.22 45.61
CA ALA A 520 29.97 -3.55 44.32
C ALA A 520 29.64 -2.05 44.34
N TRP A 521 28.82 -1.60 45.30
CA TRP A 521 28.43 -0.20 45.48
C TRP A 521 29.39 0.58 46.39
N GLU A 522 29.97 -0.06 47.40
CA GLU A 522 30.92 0.58 48.32
C GLU A 522 32.15 1.18 47.61
N PRO A 523 32.81 0.50 46.63
CA PRO A 523 33.92 1.08 45.88
C PRO A 523 33.49 2.30 45.06
N LEU A 524 32.27 2.30 44.51
CA LEU A 524 31.72 3.43 43.76
C LEU A 524 31.49 4.64 44.69
N LEU A 525 30.89 4.42 45.86
CA LEU A 525 30.64 5.46 46.86
C LEU A 525 31.93 6.05 47.41
N ASN A 526 32.90 5.21 47.77
CA ASN A 526 34.20 5.64 48.29
C ASN A 526 35.00 6.42 47.26
N SER A 527 34.89 6.01 45.99
CA SER A 527 35.65 6.68 44.95
C SER A 527 35.09 8.07 44.63
N LEU A 528 33.81 8.38 44.88
CA LEU A 528 33.24 9.75 44.67
C LEU A 528 33.98 10.85 45.45
N GLU A 529 34.63 10.51 46.55
CA GLU A 529 35.41 11.45 47.38
C GLU A 529 36.84 11.67 46.86
N GLN A 530 37.26 10.89 45.86
CA GLN A 530 38.58 10.96 45.25
C GLN A 530 38.54 11.68 43.89
N PRO A 531 39.54 12.54 43.58
CA PRO A 531 39.63 13.19 42.28
C PRO A 531 39.87 12.15 41.18
N LEU A 532 39.22 12.34 40.03
CA LEU A 532 39.46 11.51 38.84
C LEU A 532 40.94 11.64 38.41
N PRO A 533 41.55 10.60 37.82
CA PRO A 533 42.94 10.64 37.35
C PRO A 533 43.22 11.84 36.42
N LEU A 534 44.41 12.45 36.51
CA LEU A 534 44.78 13.61 35.70
C LEU A 534 44.67 13.33 34.19
N THR A 535 45.05 12.12 33.76
CA THR A 535 44.90 11.64 32.38
C THR A 535 43.45 11.73 31.91
N PHE A 536 42.51 11.33 32.77
CA PHE A 536 41.09 11.35 32.51
C PHE A 536 40.55 12.78 32.43
N GLN A 537 40.92 13.65 33.37
CA GLN A 537 40.54 15.06 33.37
C GLN A 537 40.99 15.78 32.08
N CYS A 538 42.22 15.50 31.63
CA CYS A 538 42.75 16.02 30.37
C CYS A 538 41.95 15.53 29.16
N ARG A 539 41.61 14.23 29.09
CA ARG A 539 40.79 13.67 28.00
C ARG A 539 39.42 14.33 27.91
N VAL A 540 38.71 14.43 29.03
CA VAL A 540 37.37 15.05 29.06
C VAL A 540 37.45 16.53 28.71
N SER A 541 38.48 17.25 29.16
CA SER A 541 38.66 18.66 28.82
C SER A 541 38.95 18.86 27.33
N MET A 542 39.85 18.06 26.75
CA MET A 542 40.17 18.09 25.31
C MET A 542 38.95 17.72 24.47
N ARG A 543 38.22 16.66 24.84
CA ARG A 543 36.99 16.24 24.14
C ARG A 543 35.92 17.33 24.17
N ASN A 544 35.68 17.95 25.34
CA ASN A 544 34.74 19.06 25.45
C ASN A 544 35.17 20.28 24.60
N HIS A 545 36.47 20.55 24.50
CA HIS A 545 36.99 21.61 23.65
C HIS A 545 36.77 21.28 22.16
N LEU A 546 37.10 20.06 21.72
CA LEU A 546 36.88 19.62 20.35
C LEU A 546 35.39 19.60 19.97
N MET A 547 34.52 19.16 20.89
CA MET A 547 33.06 19.26 20.74
C MET A 547 32.58 20.71 20.59
N ARG A 548 33.15 21.66 21.33
CA ARG A 548 32.81 23.09 21.18
C ARG A 548 33.24 23.67 19.84
N VAL A 549 34.36 23.20 19.30
CA VAL A 549 34.94 23.73 18.05
C VAL A 549 34.32 23.08 16.81
N HIS A 550 34.10 21.75 16.86
CA HIS A 550 33.70 20.95 15.70
C HIS A 550 32.29 20.34 15.82
N GLY A 551 31.58 20.56 16.93
CA GLY A 551 30.24 20.02 17.16
C GLY A 551 30.21 18.49 17.18
N HIS A 552 29.08 17.91 16.79
CA HIS A 552 28.88 16.45 16.72
C HIS A 552 29.74 15.74 15.66
N PHE A 553 30.42 16.49 14.77
CA PHE A 553 31.29 15.98 13.71
C PHE A 553 32.74 15.79 14.13
N PHE A 554 33.10 16.13 15.37
CA PHE A 554 34.49 16.12 15.80
C PHE A 554 35.16 14.74 15.63
N GLU A 555 34.43 13.63 15.75
CA GLU A 555 34.96 12.27 15.56
C GLU A 555 35.36 11.97 14.11
N GLU A 556 34.75 12.65 13.13
CA GLU A 556 35.14 12.56 11.71
C GLU A 556 36.30 13.50 11.35
N VAL A 557 36.41 14.60 12.09
CA VAL A 557 37.45 15.60 11.90
C VAL A 557 38.77 15.10 12.50
N ILE A 558 38.72 14.46 13.68
CA ILE A 558 39.88 13.95 14.42
C ILE A 558 40.85 13.15 13.53
N PRO A 559 40.43 12.12 12.76
CA PRO A 559 41.33 11.34 11.90
C PRO A 559 41.95 12.16 10.76
N LYS A 560 41.33 13.29 10.39
CA LYS A 560 41.79 14.20 9.34
C LYS A 560 42.69 15.31 9.90
N MET A 561 42.77 15.47 11.23
CA MET A 561 43.64 16.45 11.87
C MET A 561 45.09 15.99 11.80
N VAL A 562 46.00 16.94 11.53
CA VAL A 562 47.44 16.70 11.58
C VAL A 562 47.89 16.71 13.05
N VAL A 563 47.67 15.61 13.75
CA VAL A 563 48.10 15.39 15.15
C VAL A 563 48.85 14.06 15.27
N PRO A 564 49.83 13.96 16.19
CA PRO A 564 50.50 12.68 16.47
C PRO A 564 49.50 11.57 16.81
N GLN A 565 49.74 10.37 16.29
CA GLN A 565 48.89 9.19 16.51
C GLN A 565 48.65 8.90 18.00
N SER A 566 49.63 9.18 18.85
CA SER A 566 49.50 9.04 20.31
C SER A 566 48.45 9.95 20.94
N ILE A 567 48.20 11.13 20.37
CA ILE A 567 47.16 12.06 20.81
C ILE A 567 45.80 11.61 20.26
N LEU A 568 45.76 11.11 19.02
CA LEU A 568 44.56 10.52 18.42
C LEU A 568 44.09 9.31 19.23
N ASP A 569 44.99 8.37 19.52
CA ASP A 569 44.74 7.21 20.37
C ASP A 569 44.33 7.64 21.78
N PHE A 570 44.98 8.67 22.35
CA PHE A 570 44.62 9.20 23.67
C PHE A 570 43.21 9.79 23.73
N VAL A 571 42.70 10.36 22.63
CA VAL A 571 41.34 10.93 22.55
C VAL A 571 40.28 9.87 22.16
N LEU A 572 40.65 8.86 21.37
CA LEU A 572 39.76 7.81 20.86
C LEU A 572 39.68 6.56 21.76
N TYR A 573 40.60 6.35 22.69
CA TYR A 573 40.65 5.18 23.57
C TYR A 573 39.44 5.11 24.53
N SER A 574 38.74 3.97 24.54
CA SER A 574 37.58 3.72 25.39
C SER A 574 37.90 2.83 26.60
N GLU A 575 37.67 3.34 27.81
CA GLU A 575 37.63 2.51 29.04
C GLU A 575 36.27 1.79 29.22
N CYS A 576 35.29 2.03 28.32
CA CYS A 576 33.90 1.56 28.46
C CYS A 576 33.45 0.52 27.40
N GLY A 577 34.37 -0.27 26.82
CA GLY A 577 34.03 -1.26 25.79
C GLY A 577 34.12 -0.71 24.35
N PRO A 578 33.95 -1.58 23.33
CA PRO A 578 34.53 -1.42 21.99
C PRO A 578 34.18 -0.11 21.30
N VAL A 579 35.19 0.37 20.58
CA VAL A 579 35.16 1.54 19.69
C VAL A 579 34.62 1.08 18.35
N ASP A 580 33.35 1.32 18.07
CA ASP A 580 32.86 1.38 16.70
C ASP A 580 31.73 2.43 16.65
N MET A 581 32.12 3.69 16.78
CA MET A 581 31.17 4.80 16.69
C MET A 581 30.66 5.02 15.26
N TRP A 582 31.37 4.46 14.25
CA TRP A 582 31.05 4.68 12.84
C TRP A 582 31.22 3.48 11.91
N THR A 583 31.53 2.30 12.42
CA THR A 583 31.94 1.11 11.64
C THR A 583 31.14 -0.13 12.03
N ALA A 584 29.87 -0.15 11.63
CA ALA A 584 29.18 -1.41 11.36
C ALA A 584 28.92 -1.50 9.84
N SER A 585 29.90 -2.08 9.15
CA SER A 585 29.91 -2.62 7.77
C SER A 585 29.40 -1.74 6.61
N GLY A 586 30.30 -1.46 5.66
CA GLY A 586 30.01 -0.89 4.34
C GLY A 586 31.19 -0.13 3.77
#